data_AF-A0A1B9IDN9-F1
#
_entry.id   AF-A0A1B9IDN9-F1
#
_cell.length_a   1.000
_cell.length_b   1.000
_cell.length_c   1.000
_cell.angle_alpha   90.00
_cell.angle_beta   90.00
_cell.angle_gamma   90.00
#
_symmetry.space_group_name_H-M   'P 1'
#
loop_
_entity.id
_entity.type
_entity.pdbx_description
1 polymer ?
#
loop_
_entity_poly.entity_id
_entity_poly.type
_entity_poly.pdbx_seq_one_letter_code
_entity_poly.pdbx_strand_id
1 'polypeptide(L)'
;MKRLTSDSSSNKSPNDTEISSCYSPSPESEETKPKIPSTPKKRGINDKDKNIKKELTPSSKKVKTEKLNDNNGIWDGEKRSLFIDEIISIGYKNANLIEIAQKLGMNKRQLIDQLVPNKSNLRKKVIMAAKTM
;
A
#
# COMPACT_ATOMS: atom_id res chain seq x y z
N MET A 1 -26.57 43.42 -41.33
CA MET A 1 -26.67 44.89 -41.12
C MET A 1 -26.12 45.22 -39.72
N LYS A 2 -25.68 46.47 -39.48
CA LYS A 2 -25.66 47.28 -38.21
C LYS A 2 -25.57 46.54 -36.83
N ARG A 3 -24.77 46.94 -35.83
CA ARG A 3 -23.74 48.01 -35.65
C ARG A 3 -22.99 47.77 -34.30
N LEU A 4 -21.80 48.39 -34.16
CA LEU A 4 -21.20 49.13 -33.00
C LEU A 4 -21.91 49.11 -31.62
N THR A 5 -21.29 49.21 -30.43
CA THR A 5 -19.90 49.24 -29.84
C THR A 5 -20.08 48.93 -28.31
N SER A 6 -19.23 49.15 -27.29
CA SER A 6 -17.94 49.86 -27.02
C SER A 6 -17.32 49.24 -25.73
N ASP A 7 -16.01 49.10 -25.55
CA ASP A 7 -15.01 50.03 -24.94
C ASP A 7 -15.13 50.32 -23.42
N SER A 8 -13.96 50.63 -22.82
CA SER A 8 -13.70 51.01 -21.41
C SER A 8 -13.54 49.85 -20.40
N SER A 9 -12.55 49.85 -19.49
CA SER A 9 -11.39 50.74 -19.35
C SER A 9 -10.20 50.04 -18.69
N SER A 10 -9.00 50.53 -18.98
CA SER A 10 -7.78 50.16 -18.26
C SER A 10 -7.64 50.93 -16.95
N ASN A 11 -6.86 50.39 -16.02
CA ASN A 11 -6.16 51.19 -15.01
C ASN A 11 -4.80 50.57 -14.73
N LYS A 12 -3.75 51.41 -14.78
CA LYS A 12 -2.40 51.07 -14.32
C LYS A 12 -2.25 51.57 -12.88
N SER A 13 -1.52 50.82 -12.05
CA SER A 13 -0.26 51.34 -11.52
C SER A 13 0.56 50.19 -10.91
N PRO A 14 1.88 50.10 -11.15
CA PRO A 14 2.77 49.50 -10.18
C PRO A 14 2.87 50.42 -8.95
N ASN A 15 3.24 49.86 -7.81
CA ASN A 15 3.85 50.61 -6.70
C ASN A 15 5.01 49.75 -6.20
N ASP A 16 6.23 50.11 -6.63
CA ASP A 16 7.45 49.57 -6.06
C ASP A 16 7.63 50.18 -4.67
N THR A 17 7.58 49.33 -3.63
CA THR A 17 7.81 49.76 -2.25
C THR A 17 8.97 48.96 -1.67
N GLU A 18 10.20 49.38 -2.00
CA GLU A 18 11.41 48.87 -1.35
C GLU A 18 11.38 49.24 0.14
N ILE A 19 11.12 48.26 1.01
CA ILE A 19 11.30 48.42 2.46
C ILE A 19 12.33 47.41 2.95
N SER A 20 13.54 47.94 3.14
CA SER A 20 14.64 47.33 3.85
C SER A 20 14.20 46.70 5.18
N SER A 21 14.62 45.45 5.40
CA SER A 21 14.88 44.95 6.76
C SER A 21 16.01 43.92 6.70
N CYS A 22 17.24 44.41 6.89
CA CYS A 22 18.41 43.54 7.05
C CYS A 22 18.39 42.90 8.44
N TYR A 23 17.82 41.71 8.57
CA TYR A 23 17.87 40.94 9.82
C TYR A 23 18.64 39.63 9.65
N SER A 24 19.86 39.61 10.20
CA SER A 24 20.72 38.42 10.28
C SER A 24 21.59 38.52 11.53
N PRO A 25 21.25 37.73 12.55
CA PRO A 25 22.17 36.68 13.01
C PRO A 25 21.51 35.29 12.77
N SER A 26 22.22 34.21 12.39
CA SER A 26 23.55 33.70 12.84
C SER A 26 23.47 33.11 14.27
N PRO A 27 24.09 31.95 14.57
CA PRO A 27 23.28 30.74 14.72
C PRO A 27 23.45 30.05 16.08
N GLU A 28 22.41 29.33 16.52
CA GLU A 28 22.47 28.48 17.71
C GLU A 28 22.13 27.02 17.36
N SER A 29 23.07 26.12 17.68
CA SER A 29 23.10 24.74 17.20
C SER A 29 22.76 23.73 18.30
N GLU A 30 21.50 23.36 18.43
CA GLU A 30 21.13 22.23 19.30
C GLU A 30 21.37 20.88 18.60
N GLU A 31 22.57 20.32 18.80
CA GLU A 31 22.93 18.96 18.37
C GLU A 31 22.13 17.88 19.12
N THR A 32 20.88 17.65 18.73
CA THR A 32 20.02 16.55 19.26
C THR A 32 20.43 15.19 18.68
N LYS A 33 21.65 14.78 19.05
CA LYS A 33 22.38 13.56 18.71
C LYS A 33 21.51 12.29 18.81
N PRO A 34 21.31 11.52 17.73
CA PRO A 34 20.42 10.35 17.74
C PRO A 34 20.97 9.23 18.63
N LYS A 35 20.24 8.91 19.70
CA LYS A 35 20.63 7.95 20.73
C LYS A 35 20.36 6.49 20.29
N ILE A 36 21.33 5.88 19.59
CA ILE A 36 21.26 4.47 19.15
C ILE A 36 21.85 3.52 20.21
N PRO A 37 20.97 2.84 20.97
CA PRO A 37 21.18 1.42 21.29
C PRO A 37 19.86 0.61 21.18
N SER A 38 19.83 -0.70 20.92
CA SER A 38 20.87 -1.66 20.55
C SER A 38 20.20 -2.88 19.87
N THR A 39 20.96 -3.69 19.12
CA THR A 39 20.42 -4.88 18.42
C THR A 39 20.58 -6.17 19.23
N PRO A 40 19.48 -6.90 19.55
CA PRO A 40 19.58 -8.20 20.21
C PRO A 40 20.13 -9.28 19.25
N LYS A 41 21.24 -9.88 19.67
CA LYS A 41 21.97 -11.01 19.08
C LYS A 41 21.14 -12.02 18.27
N LYS A 42 21.68 -12.44 17.11
CA LYS A 42 21.46 -13.78 16.56
C LYS A 42 21.71 -14.84 17.64
N ARG A 43 20.77 -15.76 17.81
CA ARG A 43 21.04 -17.17 18.09
C ARG A 43 20.43 -17.95 16.92
N GLY A 44 21.01 -19.03 16.40
CA GLY A 44 22.17 -19.77 16.89
C GLY A 44 21.78 -21.20 17.18
N ILE A 45 21.79 -22.01 16.10
CA ILE A 45 21.94 -23.49 16.05
C ILE A 45 21.18 -24.31 17.10
N ASN A 46 20.28 -25.18 16.63
CA ASN A 46 20.32 -26.58 17.04
C ASN A 46 19.84 -27.46 15.87
N ASP A 47 20.81 -28.07 15.19
CA ASP A 47 20.63 -29.29 14.42
C ASP A 47 20.32 -30.47 15.35
N LYS A 48 19.83 -31.58 14.76
CA LYS A 48 19.35 -32.82 15.39
C LYS A 48 17.93 -32.64 15.95
N ASP A 49 17.00 -33.59 15.75
CA ASP A 49 17.26 -35.03 15.64
C ASP A 49 16.98 -35.73 14.30
N LYS A 50 17.63 -36.90 14.16
CA LYS A 50 17.40 -37.87 13.09
C LYS A 50 16.25 -38.79 13.51
N ASN A 51 15.24 -39.02 12.67
CA ASN A 51 14.44 -40.23 12.79
C ASN A 51 14.09 -40.87 11.43
N ILE A 52 14.99 -41.79 11.06
CA ILE A 52 14.78 -43.08 10.37
C ILE A 52 13.56 -43.22 9.43
N LYS A 53 13.87 -43.61 8.19
CA LYS A 53 12.93 -44.05 7.14
C LYS A 53 11.74 -44.88 7.66
N LYS A 54 10.56 -44.57 7.14
CA LYS A 54 9.63 -45.59 6.62
C LYS A 54 9.19 -45.20 5.22
N GLU A 55 9.66 -45.94 4.21
CA GLU A 55 9.18 -45.83 2.84
C GLU A 55 7.79 -46.47 2.78
N LEU A 56 6.75 -45.65 2.96
CA LEU A 56 5.37 -46.06 2.72
C LEU A 56 5.11 -46.00 1.22
N THR A 57 4.73 -47.16 0.66
CA THR A 57 4.43 -47.31 -0.77
C THR A 57 3.34 -46.33 -1.22
N PRO A 58 3.42 -45.79 -2.45
CA PRO A 58 2.37 -44.95 -3.00
C PRO A 58 1.13 -45.79 -3.33
N SER A 59 0.32 -46.08 -2.31
CA SER A 59 -1.00 -46.67 -2.47
C SER A 59 -1.80 -45.83 -3.44
N SER A 60 -2.18 -46.42 -4.57
CA SER A 60 -2.86 -45.76 -5.67
C SER A 60 -4.29 -45.41 -5.27
N LYS A 61 -4.45 -44.33 -4.49
CA LYS A 61 -5.73 -43.66 -4.29
C LYS A 61 -6.30 -43.40 -5.67
N LYS A 62 -7.42 -44.06 -5.98
CA LYS A 62 -8.21 -43.76 -7.18
C LYS A 62 -8.37 -42.24 -7.23
N VAL A 63 -7.83 -41.62 -8.28
CA VAL A 63 -8.17 -40.23 -8.59
C VAL A 63 -9.67 -40.25 -8.84
N LYS A 64 -10.42 -39.86 -7.80
CA LYS A 64 -11.86 -39.70 -7.90
C LYS A 64 -12.03 -38.49 -8.78
N THR A 65 -12.24 -38.72 -10.08
CA THR A 65 -12.38 -37.67 -11.09
C THR A 65 -13.36 -36.65 -10.54
N GLU A 66 -12.83 -35.51 -10.10
CA GLU A 66 -13.69 -34.47 -9.56
C GLU A 66 -14.57 -34.06 -10.71
N LYS A 67 -15.88 -34.20 -10.51
CA LYS A 67 -16.81 -33.63 -11.48
C LYS A 67 -16.47 -32.16 -11.55
N LEU A 68 -16.10 -31.72 -12.75
CA LEU A 68 -16.34 -30.35 -13.18
C LEU A 68 -17.86 -30.18 -13.19
N ASN A 69 -18.43 -30.04 -11.99
CA ASN A 69 -19.74 -29.43 -11.85
C ASN A 69 -19.58 -28.03 -12.42
N ASP A 70 -20.49 -27.63 -13.31
CA ASP A 70 -20.56 -26.28 -13.85
C ASP A 70 -21.01 -25.30 -12.75
N ASN A 71 -20.13 -25.06 -11.77
CA ASN A 71 -20.27 -24.18 -10.61
C ASN A 71 -20.23 -22.69 -11.03
N ASN A 72 -20.71 -22.38 -12.23
CA ASN A 72 -20.93 -21.04 -12.74
C ASN A 72 -22.02 -20.36 -11.91
N GLY A 73 -21.72 -19.17 -11.39
CA GLY A 73 -22.59 -18.46 -10.44
C GLY A 73 -22.39 -18.84 -8.97
N ILE A 74 -21.72 -19.96 -8.64
CA ILE A 74 -21.37 -20.29 -7.25
C ILE A 74 -20.14 -19.48 -6.84
N TRP A 75 -20.31 -18.57 -5.87
CA TRP A 75 -19.25 -17.76 -5.27
C TRP A 75 -18.57 -18.49 -4.10
N ASP A 76 -17.76 -19.50 -4.40
CA ASP A 76 -16.91 -20.16 -3.40
C ASP A 76 -15.97 -19.14 -2.70
N GLY A 77 -15.62 -19.38 -1.44
CA GLY A 77 -14.69 -18.51 -0.69
C GLY A 77 -13.33 -18.34 -1.39
N GLU A 78 -12.88 -19.34 -2.15
CA GLU A 78 -11.66 -19.25 -2.95
C GLU A 78 -11.80 -18.24 -4.11
N LYS A 79 -12.89 -18.34 -4.90
CA LYS A 79 -13.23 -17.39 -5.97
C LYS A 79 -13.36 -15.96 -5.44
N ARG A 80 -14.04 -15.79 -4.30
CA ARG A 80 -14.16 -14.49 -3.60
C ARG A 80 -12.80 -13.93 -3.19
N SER A 81 -11.93 -14.76 -2.62
CA SER A 81 -10.58 -14.35 -2.20
C SER A 81 -9.69 -13.91 -3.37
N LEU A 82 -9.76 -14.60 -4.52
CA LEU A 82 -9.01 -14.26 -5.74
C LEU A 82 -9.53 -12.97 -6.39
N PHE A 83 -10.85 -12.82 -6.53
CA PHE A 83 -11.48 -11.61 -7.08
C PHE A 83 -11.11 -10.35 -6.29
N ILE A 84 -11.12 -10.44 -4.96
CA ILE A 84 -10.71 -9.34 -4.07
C ILE A 84 -9.21 -9.04 -4.20
N ASP A 85 -8.33 -10.05 -4.31
CA ASP A 85 -6.90 -9.82 -4.50
C ASP A 85 -6.56 -9.16 -5.84
N GLU A 86 -7.30 -9.49 -6.90
CA GLU A 86 -7.13 -8.86 -8.22
C GLU A 86 -7.65 -7.41 -8.22
N ILE A 87 -8.81 -7.13 -7.61
CA ILE A 87 -9.30 -5.75 -7.42
C ILE A 87 -8.28 -4.90 -6.65
N ILE A 88 -7.71 -5.43 -5.57
CA ILE A 88 -6.66 -4.73 -4.80
C ILE A 88 -5.39 -4.54 -5.66
N SER A 89 -5.04 -5.51 -6.50
CA SER A 89 -3.86 -5.45 -7.38
C SER A 89 -3.99 -4.45 -8.52
N ILE A 90 -5.17 -4.35 -9.14
CA ILE A 90 -5.48 -3.35 -10.18
C ILE A 90 -5.60 -1.96 -9.54
N GLY A 91 -6.34 -1.84 -8.43
CA GLY A 91 -6.51 -0.60 -7.70
C GLY A 91 -5.18 -0.01 -7.21
N TYR A 92 -4.29 -0.83 -6.66
CA TYR A 92 -2.96 -0.40 -6.21
C TYR A 92 -2.09 0.17 -7.35
N LYS A 93 -2.20 -0.36 -8.58
CA LYS A 93 -1.43 0.12 -9.75
C LYS A 93 -1.97 1.45 -10.29
N ASN A 94 -3.29 1.63 -10.27
CA ASN A 94 -3.96 2.69 -11.03
C ASN A 94 -4.49 3.86 -10.17
N ALA A 95 -4.62 3.69 -8.84
CA ALA A 95 -5.19 4.72 -7.97
C ALA A 95 -4.17 5.78 -7.53
N ASN A 96 -4.62 7.03 -7.35
CA ASN A 96 -3.78 8.08 -6.76
C ASN A 96 -3.58 7.85 -5.24
N LEU A 97 -2.56 7.07 -4.90
CA LEU A 97 -2.18 6.77 -3.51
C LEU A 97 -1.80 8.00 -2.68
N ILE A 98 -1.54 9.17 -3.28
CA ILE A 98 -1.27 10.41 -2.52
C ILE A 98 -2.57 10.99 -1.96
N GLU A 99 -3.57 11.20 -2.83
CA GLU A 99 -4.90 11.66 -2.41
C GLU A 99 -5.56 10.72 -1.41
N ILE A 100 -5.47 9.41 -1.62
CA ILE A 100 -6.06 8.42 -0.72
C ILE A 100 -5.39 8.48 0.66
N ALA A 101 -4.07 8.60 0.71
CA ALA A 101 -3.33 8.74 1.96
C ALA A 101 -3.70 10.06 2.70
N GLN A 102 -3.82 11.17 1.97
CA GLN A 102 -4.29 12.46 2.52
C GLN A 102 -5.72 12.37 3.06
N LYS A 103 -6.67 11.81 2.29
CA LYS A 103 -8.07 11.60 2.70
C LYS A 103 -8.22 10.70 3.93
N LEU A 104 -7.24 9.80 4.15
CA LEU A 104 -7.18 8.90 5.30
C LEU A 104 -6.25 9.39 6.43
N GLY A 105 -5.70 10.61 6.36
CA GLY A 105 -4.83 11.20 7.39
C GLY A 105 -3.51 10.46 7.62
N MET A 106 -3.00 9.71 6.63
CA MET A 106 -1.81 8.86 6.76
C MET A 106 -0.74 9.17 5.70
N ASN A 107 0.49 8.70 5.92
CA ASN A 107 1.56 8.82 4.94
C ASN A 107 1.38 7.81 3.79
N LYS A 108 1.62 8.22 2.54
CA LYS A 108 1.62 7.35 1.35
C LYS A 108 2.37 6.03 1.57
N ARG A 109 3.50 6.04 2.29
CA ARG A 109 4.28 4.83 2.58
C ARG A 109 3.55 3.85 3.50
N GLN A 110 2.83 4.35 4.51
CA GLN A 110 1.99 3.52 5.39
C GLN A 110 0.85 2.86 4.60
N LEU A 111 0.21 3.61 3.69
CA LEU A 111 -0.82 3.08 2.80
C LEU A 111 -0.27 1.97 1.88
N ILE A 112 0.91 2.19 1.26
CA ILE A 112 1.58 1.18 0.44
C ILE A 112 1.84 -0.11 1.24
N ASP A 113 2.37 0.00 2.47
CA ASP A 113 2.62 -1.16 3.33
C ASP A 113 1.35 -1.96 3.70
N GLN A 114 0.16 -1.35 3.62
CA GLN A 114 -1.13 -2.06 3.78
C GLN A 114 -1.61 -2.82 2.53
N LEU A 115 -1.04 -2.54 1.36
CA LEU A 115 -1.46 -3.07 0.04
C LEU A 115 -0.43 -4.02 -0.59
N VAL A 116 0.82 -4.03 -0.10
CA VAL A 116 1.87 -4.98 -0.51
C VAL A 116 1.45 -6.44 -0.25
N PRO A 117 1.61 -7.36 -1.21
CA PRO A 117 1.25 -8.78 -1.03
C PRO A 117 2.15 -9.49 0.01
N ASN A 118 1.72 -10.67 0.47
CA ASN A 118 2.42 -11.58 1.38
C ASN A 118 2.73 -11.05 2.82
N LYS A 119 2.48 -9.77 3.12
CA LYS A 119 2.56 -9.22 4.49
C LYS A 119 1.33 -9.55 5.34
N SER A 120 1.44 -9.42 6.66
CA SER A 120 0.34 -9.57 7.64
C SER A 120 -0.50 -8.28 7.78
N ASN A 121 -0.94 -7.73 6.66
CA ASN A 121 -1.51 -6.38 6.54
C ASN A 121 -3.01 -6.38 6.18
N LEU A 122 -3.58 -5.20 5.91
CA LEU A 122 -4.97 -5.03 5.51
C LEU A 122 -5.36 -5.92 4.33
N ARG A 123 -4.58 -5.91 3.23
CA ARG A 123 -4.82 -6.76 2.05
C ARG A 123 -5.00 -8.23 2.45
N LYS A 124 -4.05 -8.80 3.20
CA LYS A 124 -4.14 -10.20 3.66
C LYS A 124 -5.35 -10.45 4.56
N LYS A 125 -5.69 -9.53 5.46
CA LYS A 125 -6.88 -9.64 6.33
C LYS A 125 -8.19 -9.69 5.52
N VAL A 126 -8.34 -8.81 4.53
CA VAL A 126 -9.56 -8.74 3.70
C VAL A 126 -9.70 -9.99 2.82
N ILE A 127 -8.59 -10.48 2.23
CA ILE A 127 -8.58 -11.73 1.43
C ILE A 127 -8.93 -12.95 2.29
N MET A 128 -8.39 -13.04 3.51
CA MET A 128 -8.75 -14.11 4.45
C MET A 128 -10.23 -14.04 4.85
N ALA A 129 -10.76 -12.85 5.16
CA ALA A 129 -12.18 -12.66 5.45
C ALA A 129 -13.07 -13.07 4.26
N ALA A 130 -12.68 -12.71 3.04
CA ALA A 130 -13.38 -13.09 1.80
C ALA A 130 -13.35 -14.61 1.52
N LYS A 131 -12.41 -15.35 2.13
CA LYS A 131 -12.36 -16.83 2.06
C LYS A 131 -13.17 -17.53 3.16
N THR A 132 -13.45 -16.85 4.28
CA THR A 132 -14.18 -17.42 5.43
C THR A 132 -15.66 -17.04 5.48
N MET A 133 -16.07 -16.00 4.75
CA MET A 133 -17.47 -15.79 4.36
C MET A 133 -17.89 -16.84 3.32
#